data_AF-A0A8J3CXJ5-F1
#
_entry.id   AF-A0A8J3CXJ5-F1
#
_cell.length_a   1.000
_cell.length_b   1.000
_cell.length_c   1.000
_cell.angle_alpha   90.00
_cell.angle_beta   90.00
_cell.angle_gamma   90.00
#
_symmetry.space_group_name_H-M   'P 1'
#
loop_
_entity.id
_entity.type
_entity.pdbx_description
1 polymer ?
#
loop_
_entity_poly.entity_id
_entity_poly.type
_entity_poly.pdbx_seq_one_letter_code
_entity_poly.pdbx_strand_id
1 'polypeptide(L)'
;MKPHMKSFILLTLFSYCIIHSIDAQVTGVRFNIISNEINNNRALPSEERFYISGQLPIGVEMVSLDVFKTGKRSGQSYNWRKAFDFEANDFEILISNPLRNNENYDLIFQYFIRADEQQIDFVNDAITKNLEAYIRGNFEVRKSGIKSNNGLGVVQNQLEQIVIQGLMDYRNFLGRDFNGFSDVVTQKLNQSKQLKLKRANLNILRKNAGDNTKAQYADKYLEELTATVSNEVKQYLGNNLLVLADERKVLNYITEKKQNSLPLNFGYATIPIKRQLFSTEYLHGPYVGFSVPLGNRNFTKFLGNASFSTGIFLTNFEASSGESIKGDLIGLPIYAGLGYKVFQVFRFNIGAVMLNMDEVGGTGRQTYIQPFAGLSLEFNLWLGLKNRR
;
A
#
# COMPACT_ATOMS: atom_id res chain seq x y z
N MET A 1 7.46 22.00 52.20
CA MET A 1 6.30 21.31 51.57
C MET A 1 6.43 19.81 51.85
N LYS A 2 5.53 19.23 52.65
CA LYS A 2 5.68 17.89 53.26
C LYS A 2 5.81 16.76 52.22
N PRO A 3 6.58 15.70 52.48
CA PRO A 3 6.83 14.59 51.53
C PRO A 3 5.54 13.88 51.08
N HIS A 4 4.50 13.84 51.92
CA HIS A 4 3.20 13.27 51.57
C HIS A 4 2.45 14.06 50.48
N MET A 5 2.67 15.37 50.36
CA MET A 5 2.00 16.21 49.36
C MET A 5 2.56 15.99 47.96
N LYS A 6 3.85 15.64 47.84
CA LYS A 6 4.50 15.30 46.56
C LYS A 6 4.03 13.95 46.02
N SER A 7 3.82 12.97 46.91
CA SER A 7 3.34 11.63 46.53
C SER A 7 1.88 11.67 46.04
N PHE A 8 1.04 12.51 46.65
CA PHE A 8 -0.36 12.68 46.22
C PHE A 8 -0.49 13.36 44.86
N ILE A 9 0.35 14.36 44.57
CA ILE A 9 0.40 15.05 43.26
C ILE A 9 0.90 14.12 42.16
N LEU A 10 1.88 13.25 42.46
CA LEU A 10 2.38 12.28 41.50
C LEU A 10 1.31 11.22 41.16
N LEU A 11 0.54 10.79 42.17
CA LEU A 11 -0.54 9.82 42.00
C LEU A 11 -1.72 10.39 41.18
N THR A 12 -2.07 11.66 41.39
CA THR A 12 -3.13 12.32 40.60
C THR A 12 -2.70 12.60 39.16
N LEU A 13 -1.44 12.98 38.91
CA LEU A 13 -0.90 13.11 37.55
C LEU A 13 -0.86 11.76 36.82
N PHE A 14 -0.48 10.68 37.51
CA PHE A 14 -0.46 9.34 36.94
C PHE A 14 -1.88 8.83 36.64
N SER A 15 -2.84 9.08 37.53
CA SER A 15 -4.25 8.74 37.31
C SER A 15 -4.87 9.53 36.16
N TYR A 16 -4.48 10.80 35.95
CA TYR A 16 -4.98 11.61 34.83
C TYR A 16 -4.45 11.10 33.47
N CYS A 17 -3.22 10.59 33.41
CA CYS A 17 -2.67 9.98 32.20
C CYS A 17 -3.36 8.66 31.80
N ILE A 18 -3.83 7.86 32.77
CA ILE A 18 -4.48 6.57 32.48
C ILE A 18 -5.88 6.78 31.87
N ILE A 19 -6.62 7.80 32.31
CA ILE A 19 -8.00 8.05 31.87
C ILE A 19 -8.05 8.58 30.42
N HIS A 20 -6.97 9.18 29.91
CA HIS A 20 -6.91 9.68 28.52
C HIS A 20 -6.42 8.67 27.48
N SER A 21 -6.27 7.38 27.85
CA SER A 21 -5.86 6.32 26.92
C SER A 21 -7.05 5.59 26.26
N ILE A 22 -8.29 6.06 26.46
CA ILE A 22 -9.51 5.42 25.98
C ILE A 22 -10.07 6.22 24.80
N ASP A 23 -9.53 5.98 23.61
CA ASP A 23 -10.27 6.13 22.35
C ASP A 23 -9.43 5.55 21.21
N ALA A 24 -9.58 4.25 21.00
CA ALA A 24 -9.03 3.53 19.85
C ALA A 24 -10.15 2.76 19.13
N GLN A 25 -11.35 3.34 19.05
CA GLN A 25 -12.39 2.81 18.17
C GLN A 25 -12.03 3.18 16.73
N VAL A 26 -11.89 2.15 15.89
CA VAL A 26 -11.64 2.32 14.46
C VAL A 26 -12.89 2.94 13.84
N THR A 27 -12.73 4.06 13.13
CA THR A 27 -13.83 4.79 12.53
C THR A 27 -14.63 3.88 11.58
N GLY A 28 -15.95 3.88 11.71
CA GLY A 28 -16.87 3.12 10.87
C GLY A 28 -17.58 4.02 9.86
N VAL A 29 -17.59 3.61 8.60
CA VAL A 29 -18.24 4.28 7.48
C VAL A 29 -19.36 3.37 6.97
N ARG A 30 -20.55 3.93 6.72
CA ARG A 30 -21.69 3.17 6.19
C ARG A 30 -21.93 3.48 4.72
N PHE A 31 -22.04 2.45 3.89
CA PHE A 31 -22.47 2.52 2.51
C PHE A 31 -23.95 2.15 2.40
N ASN A 32 -24.73 3.03 1.77
CA ASN A 32 -26.13 2.75 1.43
C ASN A 32 -26.19 2.35 -0.05
N ILE A 33 -26.45 1.06 -0.29
CA ILE A 33 -26.54 0.50 -1.65
C ILE A 33 -27.69 1.13 -2.44
N ILE A 34 -28.83 1.42 -1.79
CA ILE A 34 -30.04 1.90 -2.47
C ILE A 34 -29.85 3.34 -2.96
N SER A 35 -29.34 4.23 -2.10
CA SER A 35 -29.08 5.61 -2.50
C SER A 35 -27.74 5.80 -3.20
N ASN A 36 -26.88 4.77 -3.22
CA ASN A 36 -25.49 4.84 -3.69
C ASN A 36 -24.69 5.95 -2.99
N GLU A 37 -24.91 6.11 -1.68
CA GLU A 37 -24.26 7.13 -0.86
C GLU A 37 -23.38 6.50 0.21
N ILE A 38 -22.22 7.13 0.43
CA ILE A 38 -21.31 6.78 1.52
C ILE A 38 -21.50 7.79 2.64
N ASN A 39 -21.58 7.32 3.89
CA ASN A 39 -21.53 8.13 5.11
C ASN A 39 -22.50 9.33 5.14
N ASN A 40 -23.67 9.23 4.51
CA ASN A 40 -24.59 10.37 4.31
C ASN A 40 -23.90 11.60 3.69
N ASN A 41 -23.06 11.37 2.68
CA ASN A 41 -22.27 12.38 1.96
C ASN A 41 -21.23 13.12 2.82
N ARG A 42 -20.81 12.54 3.96
CA ARG A 42 -19.68 13.02 4.76
C ARG A 42 -18.37 12.47 4.23
N ALA A 43 -17.31 13.28 4.31
CA ALA A 43 -15.98 12.89 3.83
C ALA A 43 -15.48 11.57 4.45
N LEU A 44 -14.65 10.85 3.70
CA LEU A 44 -14.02 9.61 4.17
C LEU A 44 -12.93 9.90 5.20
N PRO A 45 -12.74 9.03 6.21
CA PRO A 45 -11.62 9.14 7.14
C PRO A 45 -10.29 9.19 6.39
N SER A 46 -9.40 10.11 6.80
CA SER A 46 -8.09 10.28 6.20
C SER A 46 -6.98 9.96 7.19
N GLU A 47 -5.85 9.45 6.68
CA GLU A 47 -4.64 9.17 7.47
C GLU A 47 -4.84 8.16 8.61
N GLU A 48 -5.91 7.37 8.56
CA GLU A 48 -6.20 6.29 9.50
C GLU A 48 -6.88 5.12 8.79
N ARG A 49 -6.92 3.97 9.47
CA ARG A 49 -7.68 2.81 9.04
C ARG A 49 -9.14 2.99 9.46
N PHE A 50 -10.06 2.49 8.66
CA PHE A 50 -11.48 2.58 8.95
C PHE A 50 -12.22 1.37 8.36
N TYR A 51 -13.38 1.06 8.91
CA TYR A 51 -14.27 0.05 8.36
C TYR A 51 -15.27 0.69 7.40
N ILE A 52 -15.58 0.01 6.29
CA ILE A 52 -16.75 0.30 5.47
C ILE A 52 -17.72 -0.86 5.64
N SER A 53 -18.94 -0.54 6.04
CA SER A 53 -20.03 -1.49 6.20
C SER A 53 -21.22 -1.13 5.33
N GLY A 54 -22.03 -2.10 4.93
CA GLY A 54 -23.24 -1.86 4.16
C GLY A 54 -24.16 -3.07 4.17
N GLN A 55 -25.43 -2.83 3.84
CA GLN A 55 -26.43 -3.90 3.75
C GLN A 55 -26.02 -4.90 2.68
N LEU A 56 -26.22 -6.18 2.93
CA LEU A 56 -25.94 -7.25 1.97
C LEU A 56 -27.23 -7.64 1.23
N PRO A 57 -27.27 -7.53 -0.11
CA PRO A 57 -28.38 -8.08 -0.89
C PRO A 57 -28.47 -9.60 -0.77
N ILE A 58 -29.68 -10.14 -0.95
CA ILE A 58 -29.93 -11.59 -0.85
C ILE A 58 -29.11 -12.34 -1.93
N GLY A 59 -28.48 -13.44 -1.53
CA GLY A 59 -27.72 -14.31 -2.43
C GLY A 59 -26.28 -13.87 -2.70
N VAL A 60 -25.86 -12.70 -2.21
CA VAL A 60 -24.47 -12.25 -2.31
C VAL A 60 -23.60 -13.05 -1.33
N GLU A 61 -22.54 -13.67 -1.85
CA GLU A 61 -21.58 -14.46 -1.07
C GLU A 61 -20.24 -13.74 -0.91
N MET A 62 -19.94 -12.75 -1.77
CA MET A 62 -18.71 -11.98 -1.71
C MET A 62 -18.95 -10.54 -2.16
N VAL A 63 -18.27 -9.62 -1.49
CA VAL A 63 -18.21 -8.20 -1.86
C VAL A 63 -16.74 -7.85 -2.05
N SER A 64 -16.39 -7.37 -3.25
CA SER A 64 -15.09 -6.75 -3.51
C SER A 64 -15.25 -5.23 -3.48
N LEU A 65 -14.32 -4.55 -2.86
CA LEU A 65 -14.22 -3.11 -2.84
C LEU A 65 -12.87 -2.70 -3.40
N ASP A 66 -12.89 -2.06 -4.55
CA ASP A 66 -11.72 -1.44 -5.14
C ASP A 66 -11.68 0.05 -4.81
N VAL A 67 -10.57 0.51 -4.27
CA VAL A 67 -10.34 1.91 -3.90
C VAL A 67 -9.20 2.49 -4.73
N PHE A 68 -9.50 3.48 -5.55
CA PHE A 68 -8.55 4.18 -6.40
C PHE A 68 -8.47 5.64 -6.01
N LYS A 69 -7.28 6.23 -6.09
CA LYS A 69 -7.20 7.70 -6.12
C LYS A 69 -7.78 8.16 -7.46
N THR A 70 -8.68 9.15 -7.46
CA THR A 70 -9.36 9.61 -8.68
C THR A 70 -8.33 9.97 -9.77
N GLY A 71 -8.53 9.43 -10.96
CA GLY A 71 -7.65 9.59 -12.12
C GLY A 71 -6.41 8.69 -12.15
N LYS A 72 -6.22 7.79 -11.17
CA LYS A 72 -5.16 6.78 -11.19
C LYS A 72 -5.69 5.41 -11.61
N ARG A 73 -4.85 4.65 -12.30
CA ARG A 73 -5.15 3.27 -12.75
C ARG A 73 -4.87 2.19 -11.70
N SER A 74 -4.03 2.48 -10.70
CA SER A 74 -3.70 1.54 -9.64
C SER A 74 -4.45 1.88 -8.35
N GLY A 75 -5.08 0.86 -7.77
CA GLY A 75 -5.85 0.95 -6.54
C GLY A 75 -5.50 -0.16 -5.56
N GLN A 76 -6.32 -0.29 -4.54
CA GLN A 76 -6.26 -1.39 -3.57
C GLN A 76 -7.62 -2.08 -3.55
N SER A 77 -7.58 -3.41 -3.56
CA SER A 77 -8.77 -4.26 -3.54
C SER A 77 -8.91 -4.89 -2.17
N TYR A 78 -10.13 -4.85 -1.64
CA TYR A 78 -10.48 -5.42 -0.35
C TYR A 78 -11.68 -6.35 -0.53
N ASN A 79 -11.65 -7.50 0.13
CA ASN A 79 -12.66 -8.52 -0.07
C ASN A 79 -13.33 -8.87 1.25
N TRP A 80 -14.65 -8.88 1.25
CA TRP A 80 -15.47 -9.54 2.26
C TRP A 80 -16.09 -10.80 1.65
N ARG A 81 -16.12 -11.88 2.45
CA ARG A 81 -16.72 -13.15 2.05
C ARG A 81 -17.61 -13.65 3.16
N LYS A 82 -18.75 -14.20 2.77
CA LYS A 82 -19.64 -14.91 3.67
C LYS A 82 -18.88 -16.08 4.30
N ALA A 83 -18.89 -16.15 5.62
CA ALA A 83 -18.29 -17.27 6.33
C ALA A 83 -19.26 -18.45 6.30
N PHE A 84 -18.87 -19.56 5.68
CA PHE A 84 -19.68 -20.79 5.64
C PHE A 84 -21.15 -20.52 5.26
N ASP A 85 -22.09 -21.15 5.95
CA ASP A 85 -23.53 -20.98 5.75
C ASP A 85 -24.16 -19.94 6.70
N PHE A 86 -23.35 -19.10 7.38
CA PHE A 86 -23.87 -18.10 8.30
C PHE A 86 -24.70 -17.05 7.56
N GLU A 87 -25.90 -16.74 8.08
CA GLU A 87 -26.67 -15.61 7.57
C GLU A 87 -25.94 -14.30 7.93
N ALA A 88 -25.63 -13.51 6.90
CA ALA A 88 -25.05 -12.19 7.03
C ALA A 88 -25.97 -11.19 6.35
N ASN A 89 -26.42 -10.19 7.10
CA ASN A 89 -27.28 -9.12 6.58
C ASN A 89 -26.48 -7.89 6.18
N ASP A 90 -25.23 -7.79 6.63
CA ASP A 90 -24.32 -6.69 6.36
C ASP A 90 -22.93 -7.25 6.04
N PHE A 91 -22.18 -6.53 5.21
CA PHE A 91 -20.75 -6.74 5.04
C PHE A 91 -19.96 -5.71 5.85
N GLU A 92 -18.74 -6.05 6.24
CA GLU A 92 -17.79 -5.13 6.86
C GLU A 92 -16.39 -5.37 6.30
N ILE A 93 -15.80 -4.32 5.72
CA ILE A 93 -14.48 -4.35 5.08
C ILE A 93 -13.55 -3.37 5.79
N LEU A 94 -12.40 -3.85 6.25
CA LEU A 94 -11.35 -3.00 6.81
C LEU A 94 -10.51 -2.38 5.69
N ILE A 95 -10.55 -1.05 5.58
CA ILE A 95 -9.61 -0.30 4.75
C ILE A 95 -8.29 -0.17 5.49
N SER A 96 -7.40 -1.14 5.25
CA SER A 96 -6.13 -1.25 5.97
C SER A 96 -5.10 -0.19 5.58
N ASN A 97 -5.21 0.37 4.37
CA ASN A 97 -4.28 1.36 3.84
C ASN A 97 -4.93 2.75 3.98
N PRO A 98 -4.39 3.62 4.85
CA PRO A 98 -4.95 4.94 5.07
C PRO A 98 -5.08 5.75 3.79
N LEU A 99 -6.18 6.49 3.65
CA LEU A 99 -6.37 7.43 2.55
C LEU A 99 -5.65 8.74 2.82
N ARG A 100 -5.19 9.43 1.77
CA ARG A 100 -4.53 10.72 1.91
C ARG A 100 -5.54 11.80 2.28
N ASN A 101 -5.10 12.75 3.11
CA ASN A 101 -5.87 13.91 3.52
C ASN A 101 -6.21 14.83 2.33
N ASN A 102 -7.46 15.27 2.25
CA ASN A 102 -7.96 16.22 1.24
C ASN A 102 -7.69 15.77 -0.21
N GLU A 103 -7.90 14.49 -0.47
CA GLU A 103 -7.81 13.89 -1.80
C GLU A 103 -9.13 13.20 -2.18
N ASN A 104 -9.37 13.04 -3.47
CA ASN A 104 -10.55 12.38 -3.99
C ASN A 104 -10.23 10.92 -4.37
N TYR A 105 -11.18 10.05 -4.08
CA TYR A 105 -11.10 8.62 -4.33
C TYR A 105 -12.34 8.11 -5.06
N ASP A 106 -12.13 7.12 -5.92
CA ASP A 106 -13.17 6.36 -6.58
C ASP A 106 -13.28 5.01 -5.86
N LEU A 107 -14.49 4.67 -5.43
CA LEU A 107 -14.81 3.42 -4.74
C LEU A 107 -15.73 2.60 -5.63
N ILE A 108 -15.32 1.37 -5.93
CA ILE A 108 -16.09 0.45 -6.77
C ILE A 108 -16.43 -0.77 -5.93
N PHE A 109 -17.72 -0.93 -5.63
CA PHE A 109 -18.27 -2.08 -4.94
C PHE A 109 -18.77 -3.08 -5.97
N GLN A 110 -18.29 -4.31 -5.89
CA GLN A 110 -18.65 -5.42 -6.77
C GLN A 110 -19.28 -6.52 -5.94
N TYR A 111 -20.50 -6.90 -6.30
CA TYR A 111 -21.29 -7.89 -5.59
C TYR A 111 -21.30 -9.19 -6.37
N PHE A 112 -20.88 -10.26 -5.73
CA PHE A 112 -20.74 -11.57 -6.34
C PHE A 112 -21.72 -12.56 -5.74
N ILE A 113 -22.47 -13.23 -6.61
CA ILE A 113 -23.39 -14.32 -6.25
C ILE A 113 -22.81 -15.63 -6.74
N ARG A 114 -23.30 -16.75 -6.20
CA ARG A 114 -22.93 -18.07 -6.70
C ARG A 114 -23.37 -18.23 -8.16
N ALA A 115 -22.43 -18.61 -9.02
CA ALA A 115 -22.74 -18.90 -10.42
C ALA A 115 -23.61 -20.15 -10.51
N ASP A 116 -24.65 -20.09 -11.35
CA ASP A 116 -25.46 -21.26 -11.65
C ASP A 116 -24.75 -22.20 -12.64
N GLU A 117 -25.27 -23.44 -12.78
CA GLU A 117 -24.67 -24.43 -13.67
C GLU A 117 -24.64 -23.97 -15.14
N GLN A 118 -25.66 -23.23 -15.60
CA GLN A 118 -25.75 -22.75 -16.98
C GLN A 118 -24.70 -21.68 -17.27
N GLN A 119 -24.44 -20.79 -16.31
CA GLN A 119 -23.41 -19.76 -16.40
C GLN A 119 -22.01 -20.39 -16.42
N ILE A 120 -21.77 -21.39 -15.55
CA ILE A 120 -20.50 -22.11 -15.52
C ILE A 120 -20.25 -22.82 -16.86
N ASP A 121 -21.25 -23.52 -17.39
CA ASP A 121 -21.15 -24.22 -18.67
C ASP A 121 -20.93 -23.23 -19.82
N PHE A 122 -21.65 -22.11 -19.85
CA PHE A 122 -21.49 -21.06 -20.85
C PHE A 122 -20.06 -20.50 -20.87
N VAL A 123 -19.51 -20.17 -19.69
CA VAL A 123 -18.14 -19.64 -19.57
C VAL A 123 -17.12 -20.67 -19.98
N ASN A 124 -17.29 -21.91 -19.51
CA ASN A 124 -16.41 -23.02 -19.87
C ASN A 124 -16.38 -23.22 -21.39
N ASP A 125 -17.54 -23.21 -22.04
CA ASP A 125 -17.66 -23.32 -23.49
C ASP A 125 -17.03 -22.14 -24.23
N ALA A 126 -17.28 -20.92 -23.77
CA ALA A 126 -16.73 -19.71 -24.37
C ALA A 126 -15.19 -19.69 -24.30
N ILE A 127 -14.63 -19.99 -23.12
CA ILE A 127 -13.18 -20.06 -22.93
C ILE A 127 -12.59 -21.18 -23.77
N THR A 128 -13.19 -22.38 -23.74
CA THR A 128 -12.70 -23.55 -24.51
C THR A 128 -12.69 -23.29 -26.02
N LYS A 129 -13.76 -22.69 -26.57
CA LYS A 129 -13.83 -22.33 -28.00
C LYS A 129 -12.77 -21.29 -28.38
N ASN A 130 -12.54 -20.29 -27.52
CA ASN A 130 -11.52 -19.28 -27.76
C ASN A 130 -10.10 -19.86 -27.72
N LEU A 131 -9.83 -20.78 -26.78
CA LEU A 131 -8.56 -21.49 -26.69
C LEU A 131 -8.34 -22.39 -27.91
N GLU A 132 -9.35 -23.15 -28.33
CA GLU A 132 -9.29 -23.97 -29.54
C GLU A 132 -9.00 -23.11 -30.79
N ALA A 133 -9.75 -22.03 -30.98
CA ALA A 133 -9.59 -21.13 -32.12
C ALA A 133 -8.17 -20.53 -32.15
N TYR A 134 -7.66 -20.12 -30.98
CA TYR A 134 -6.30 -19.60 -30.86
C TYR A 134 -5.24 -20.66 -31.16
N ILE A 135 -5.38 -21.87 -30.62
CA ILE A 135 -4.46 -23.00 -30.91
C ILE A 135 -4.46 -23.28 -32.42
N ARG A 136 -5.62 -23.51 -33.04
CA ARG A 136 -5.71 -23.81 -34.48
C ARG A 136 -5.17 -22.67 -35.36
N GLY A 137 -5.39 -21.42 -34.97
CA GLY A 137 -4.89 -20.26 -35.71
C GLY A 137 -3.37 -20.03 -35.55
N ASN A 138 -2.78 -20.45 -34.43
CA ASN A 138 -1.37 -20.23 -34.15
C ASN A 138 -0.46 -21.37 -34.64
N PHE A 139 -0.98 -22.58 -34.88
CA PHE A 139 -0.20 -23.72 -35.38
C PHE A 139 -0.45 -24.00 -36.86
N GLU A 140 0.62 -23.99 -37.66
CA GLU A 140 0.59 -24.33 -39.08
C GLU A 140 1.19 -25.73 -39.31
N VAL A 141 0.48 -26.58 -40.06
CA VAL A 141 0.95 -27.91 -40.45
C VAL A 141 1.85 -27.78 -41.67
N ARG A 142 3.15 -28.10 -41.52
CA ARG A 142 4.12 -28.09 -42.62
C ARG A 142 4.63 -29.50 -42.91
N LYS A 143 5.19 -29.70 -44.12
CA LYS A 143 5.79 -30.98 -44.55
C LYS A 143 6.84 -31.56 -43.57
N SER A 144 7.51 -30.70 -42.80
CA SER A 144 8.58 -31.07 -41.86
C SER A 144 8.11 -31.31 -40.42
N GLY A 145 6.92 -30.85 -40.03
CA GLY A 145 6.48 -30.77 -38.65
C GLY A 145 5.37 -29.75 -38.44
N ILE A 146 4.87 -29.66 -37.21
CA ILE A 146 3.95 -28.61 -36.78
C ILE A 146 4.79 -27.39 -36.40
N LYS A 147 4.52 -26.23 -37.00
CA LYS A 147 5.22 -24.98 -36.69
C LYS A 147 4.25 -24.03 -35.99
N SER A 148 4.68 -23.49 -34.85
CA SER A 148 3.97 -22.37 -34.21
C SER A 148 4.34 -21.06 -34.89
N ASN A 149 3.35 -20.19 -35.12
CA ASN A 149 3.55 -18.84 -35.64
C ASN A 149 4.27 -17.95 -34.63
N ASN A 150 3.93 -18.11 -33.35
CA ASN A 150 4.58 -17.42 -32.23
C ASN A 150 5.57 -18.33 -31.49
N GLY A 151 6.47 -17.74 -30.70
CA GLY A 151 7.31 -18.49 -29.76
C GLY A 151 6.46 -19.17 -28.68
N LEU A 152 6.80 -20.39 -28.26
CA LEU A 152 5.94 -21.18 -27.34
C LEU A 152 5.63 -20.47 -26.01
N GLY A 153 6.56 -19.68 -25.45
CA GLY A 153 6.27 -18.89 -24.25
C GLY A 153 5.24 -17.79 -24.50
N VAL A 154 5.21 -17.20 -25.70
CA VAL A 154 4.18 -16.24 -26.11
C VAL A 154 2.83 -16.94 -26.28
N VAL A 155 2.84 -18.16 -26.84
CA VAL A 155 1.63 -18.99 -26.96
C VAL A 155 1.03 -19.29 -25.60
N GLN A 156 1.87 -19.74 -24.66
CA GLN A 156 1.44 -19.99 -23.28
C GLN A 156 0.84 -18.74 -22.64
N ASN A 157 1.54 -17.61 -22.67
CA ASN A 157 1.02 -16.36 -22.11
C ASN A 157 -0.31 -15.94 -22.76
N GLN A 158 -0.47 -16.11 -24.08
CA GLN A 158 -1.70 -15.76 -24.77
C GLN A 158 -2.87 -16.69 -24.40
N LEU A 159 -2.61 -17.99 -24.24
CA LEU A 159 -3.61 -18.91 -23.68
C LEU A 159 -4.04 -18.45 -22.28
N GLU A 160 -3.08 -18.06 -21.43
CA GLU A 160 -3.38 -17.60 -20.07
C GLU A 160 -4.22 -16.32 -20.08
N GLN A 161 -3.90 -15.36 -20.95
CA GLN A 161 -4.68 -14.14 -21.11
C GLN A 161 -6.11 -14.41 -21.59
N ILE A 162 -6.33 -15.39 -22.47
CA ILE A 162 -7.68 -15.79 -22.90
C ILE A 162 -8.50 -16.25 -21.69
N VAL A 163 -7.92 -17.06 -20.80
CA VAL A 163 -8.59 -17.52 -19.58
C VAL A 163 -8.87 -16.35 -18.63
N ILE A 164 -7.87 -15.51 -18.35
CA ILE A 164 -8.02 -14.35 -17.46
C ILE A 164 -9.11 -13.40 -17.99
N GLN A 165 -9.14 -13.16 -19.30
CA GLN A 165 -10.14 -12.30 -19.91
C GLN A 165 -11.53 -12.93 -19.92
N GLY A 166 -11.63 -14.25 -20.11
CA GLY A 166 -12.90 -14.97 -19.98
C GLY A 166 -13.45 -14.99 -18.56
N LEU A 167 -12.60 -14.80 -17.55
CA LEU A 167 -12.95 -14.80 -16.14
C LEU A 167 -13.11 -13.39 -15.53
N MET A 168 -13.15 -12.33 -16.34
CA MET A 168 -13.21 -10.94 -15.83
C MET A 168 -14.34 -10.73 -14.82
N ASP A 169 -15.52 -11.32 -15.08
CA ASP A 169 -16.72 -11.19 -14.25
C ASP A 169 -16.88 -12.33 -13.23
N TYR A 170 -15.89 -13.23 -13.15
CA TYR A 170 -15.96 -14.44 -12.34
C TYR A 170 -14.84 -14.50 -11.32
N ARG A 171 -15.16 -14.97 -10.11
CA ARG A 171 -14.17 -15.12 -9.03
C ARG A 171 -14.35 -16.47 -8.36
N ASN A 172 -13.25 -17.04 -7.89
CA ASN A 172 -13.36 -18.22 -7.05
C ASN A 172 -13.76 -17.81 -5.62
N PHE A 173 -14.74 -18.48 -5.01
CA PHE A 173 -15.16 -18.20 -3.63
C PHE A 173 -13.99 -18.31 -2.63
N LEU A 174 -13.05 -19.24 -2.85
CA LEU A 174 -11.87 -19.39 -2.00
C LEU A 174 -10.75 -18.40 -2.33
N GLY A 175 -10.91 -17.53 -3.33
CA GLY A 175 -9.91 -16.54 -3.70
C GLY A 175 -8.69 -17.13 -4.39
N ARG A 176 -8.86 -18.29 -5.00
CA ARG A 176 -7.86 -18.86 -5.88
C ARG A 176 -8.00 -18.20 -7.23
N ASP A 177 -7.04 -17.37 -7.58
CA ASP A 177 -6.91 -16.82 -8.92
C ASP A 177 -6.31 -17.86 -9.87
N PHE A 178 -6.58 -17.71 -11.16
CA PHE A 178 -5.95 -18.52 -12.18
C PHE A 178 -4.48 -18.11 -12.32
N ASN A 179 -3.58 -18.95 -11.80
CA ASN A 179 -2.14 -18.68 -11.75
C ASN A 179 -1.40 -19.07 -13.05
N GLY A 180 -2.13 -19.33 -14.14
CA GLY A 180 -1.57 -19.85 -15.38
C GLY A 180 -1.76 -21.35 -15.56
N PHE A 181 -1.35 -21.85 -16.72
CA PHE A 181 -1.41 -23.27 -17.03
C PHE A 181 -0.28 -24.05 -16.35
N SER A 182 -0.51 -25.33 -16.12
CA SER A 182 0.49 -26.21 -15.52
C SER A 182 1.65 -26.52 -16.46
N ASP A 183 2.72 -27.09 -15.90
CA ASP A 183 3.85 -27.61 -16.68
C ASP A 183 3.45 -28.69 -17.70
N VAL A 184 2.29 -29.33 -17.54
CA VAL A 184 1.77 -30.30 -18.51
C VAL A 184 1.47 -29.62 -19.85
N VAL A 185 0.86 -28.43 -19.84
CA VAL A 185 0.63 -27.63 -21.04
C VAL A 185 1.95 -27.19 -21.63
N THR A 186 2.90 -26.73 -20.81
CA THR A 186 4.25 -26.36 -21.25
C THR A 186 4.97 -27.52 -21.92
N GLN A 187 4.92 -28.71 -21.33
CA GLN A 187 5.50 -29.92 -21.88
C GLN A 187 4.83 -30.31 -23.20
N LYS A 188 3.49 -30.24 -23.27
CA LYS A 188 2.73 -30.54 -24.48
C LYS A 188 3.11 -29.59 -25.60
N LEU A 189 3.13 -28.28 -25.34
CA LEU A 189 3.60 -27.25 -26.28
C LEU A 189 5.03 -27.55 -26.77
N ASN A 190 5.94 -27.95 -25.89
CA ASN A 190 7.31 -28.30 -26.27
C ASN A 190 7.40 -29.57 -27.14
N GLN A 191 6.48 -30.53 -27.01
CA GLN A 191 6.43 -31.70 -27.89
C GLN A 191 6.23 -31.32 -29.36
N SER A 192 5.53 -30.21 -29.68
CA SER A 192 5.40 -29.71 -31.06
C SER A 192 6.76 -29.54 -31.76
N LYS A 193 7.80 -29.08 -31.04
CA LYS A 193 9.16 -28.91 -31.59
C LYS A 193 9.84 -30.24 -31.90
N GLN A 194 9.48 -31.30 -31.17
CA GLN A 194 10.07 -32.63 -31.27
C GLN A 194 9.37 -33.52 -32.29
N LEU A 195 8.14 -33.17 -32.69
CA LEU A 195 7.36 -33.84 -33.73
C LEU A 195 7.97 -33.62 -35.12
N LYS A 196 9.03 -34.35 -35.44
CA LYS A 196 9.57 -34.45 -36.79
C LYS A 196 8.72 -35.46 -37.58
N LEU A 197 7.78 -34.95 -38.38
CA LEU A 197 6.90 -35.75 -39.26
C LEU A 197 7.64 -36.59 -40.32
N LYS A 198 8.97 -36.46 -40.44
CA LYS A 198 9.84 -37.30 -41.29
C LYS A 198 9.97 -38.76 -40.83
N ARG A 199 9.67 -39.07 -39.55
CA ARG A 199 9.79 -40.44 -38.99
C ARG A 199 8.46 -41.20 -38.87
N ALA A 200 7.34 -40.61 -39.26
CA ALA A 200 6.02 -41.26 -39.26
C ALA A 200 5.82 -42.26 -40.43
N ASN A 201 6.91 -42.84 -40.95
CA ASN A 201 6.91 -43.84 -42.02
C ASN A 201 6.89 -45.29 -41.50
N LEU A 202 6.65 -45.52 -40.22
CA LEU A 202 6.64 -46.86 -39.65
C LEU A 202 5.21 -47.35 -39.40
N ASN A 203 4.85 -48.37 -40.18
CA ASN A 203 3.77 -49.34 -40.00
C ASN A 203 2.35 -49.09 -40.55
N ILE A 204 2.16 -48.51 -41.74
CA ILE A 204 0.94 -48.83 -42.53
C ILE A 204 1.25 -48.94 -44.02
N LEU A 205 1.26 -50.18 -44.51
CA LEU A 205 1.27 -50.54 -45.92
C LEU A 205 -0.08 -50.16 -46.57
N ARG A 206 -0.14 -49.08 -47.37
CA ARG A 206 -0.79 -49.03 -48.70
C ARG A 206 -0.80 -47.61 -49.30
N LYS A 207 -0.74 -47.60 -50.63
CA LYS A 207 -0.52 -46.50 -51.59
C LYS A 207 -1.45 -45.28 -51.44
N ASN A 208 -0.89 -44.11 -51.81
CA ASN A 208 -1.54 -42.86 -52.23
C ASN A 208 -2.32 -42.01 -51.19
N ALA A 209 -1.81 -41.86 -49.96
CA ALA A 209 -2.41 -41.01 -48.91
C ALA A 209 -1.39 -40.20 -48.06
N GLY A 210 -0.21 -39.88 -48.62
CA GLY A 210 0.94 -39.36 -47.85
C GLY A 210 0.81 -37.95 -47.25
N ASP A 211 -0.10 -37.12 -47.75
CA ASP A 211 -0.45 -35.83 -47.13
C ASP A 211 -1.54 -35.99 -46.06
N ASN A 212 -2.43 -36.98 -46.23
CA ASN A 212 -3.59 -37.18 -45.34
C ASN A 212 -3.16 -37.73 -43.97
N THR A 213 -2.18 -38.63 -43.92
CA THR A 213 -1.70 -39.21 -42.65
C THR A 213 -0.97 -38.18 -41.79
N LYS A 214 -0.17 -37.28 -42.39
CA LYS A 214 0.55 -36.23 -41.66
C LYS A 214 -0.38 -35.15 -41.13
N ALA A 215 -1.39 -34.79 -41.92
CA ALA A 215 -2.47 -33.91 -41.48
C ALA A 215 -3.20 -34.54 -40.27
N GLN A 216 -3.59 -35.81 -40.36
CA GLN A 216 -4.22 -36.55 -39.26
C GLN A 216 -3.38 -36.59 -37.98
N TYR A 217 -2.05 -36.81 -38.07
CA TYR A 217 -1.17 -36.76 -36.91
C TYR A 217 -1.08 -35.36 -36.29
N ALA A 218 -1.07 -34.32 -37.13
CA ALA A 218 -1.04 -32.94 -36.64
C ALA A 218 -2.37 -32.52 -36.00
N ASP A 219 -3.49 -32.88 -36.62
CA ASP A 219 -4.83 -32.65 -36.08
C ASP A 219 -4.99 -33.35 -34.74
N LYS A 220 -4.57 -34.61 -34.62
CA LYS A 220 -4.58 -35.34 -33.34
C LYS A 220 -3.75 -34.64 -32.26
N TYR A 221 -2.57 -34.14 -32.60
CA TYR A 221 -1.76 -33.38 -31.62
C TYR A 221 -2.45 -32.09 -31.16
N LEU A 222 -3.08 -31.36 -32.09
CA LEU A 222 -3.80 -30.13 -31.76
C LEU A 222 -5.05 -30.44 -30.92
N GLU A 223 -5.78 -31.50 -31.24
CA GLU A 223 -6.90 -31.99 -30.43
C GLU A 223 -6.45 -32.36 -29.02
N GLU A 224 -5.35 -33.08 -28.87
CA GLU A 224 -4.80 -33.42 -27.55
C GLU A 224 -4.35 -32.18 -26.77
N LEU A 225 -3.74 -31.19 -27.43
CA LEU A 225 -3.34 -29.93 -26.80
C LEU A 225 -4.58 -29.14 -26.35
N THR A 226 -5.57 -28.99 -27.21
CA THR A 226 -6.84 -28.34 -26.90
C THR A 226 -7.54 -29.05 -25.74
N ALA A 227 -7.60 -30.39 -25.75
CA ALA A 227 -8.20 -31.16 -24.67
C ALA A 227 -7.46 -30.97 -23.34
N THR A 228 -6.12 -30.94 -23.37
CA THR A 228 -5.29 -30.71 -22.16
C THR A 228 -5.60 -29.33 -21.55
N VAL A 229 -5.54 -28.28 -22.37
CA VAL A 229 -5.81 -26.90 -21.96
C VAL A 229 -7.24 -26.75 -21.44
N SER A 230 -8.22 -27.33 -22.14
CA SER A 230 -9.64 -27.26 -21.76
C SER A 230 -9.93 -28.00 -20.46
N ASN A 231 -9.29 -29.15 -20.23
CA ASN A 231 -9.44 -29.90 -18.98
C ASN A 231 -8.88 -29.13 -17.77
N GLU A 232 -7.75 -28.43 -17.93
CA GLU A 232 -7.20 -27.58 -16.86
C GLU A 232 -8.13 -26.41 -16.54
N VAL A 233 -8.68 -25.74 -17.56
CA VAL A 233 -9.70 -24.69 -17.37
C VAL A 233 -10.91 -25.26 -16.64
N LYS A 234 -11.44 -26.39 -17.09
CA LYS A 234 -12.61 -27.03 -16.47
C LYS A 234 -12.37 -27.38 -15.01
N GLN A 235 -11.18 -27.87 -14.66
CA GLN A 235 -10.80 -28.15 -13.28
C GLN A 235 -10.76 -26.88 -12.42
N TYR A 236 -10.32 -25.76 -12.99
CA TYR A 236 -10.35 -24.47 -12.30
C TYR A 236 -11.80 -23.97 -12.10
N LEU A 237 -12.63 -24.01 -13.14
CA LEU A 237 -14.01 -23.52 -13.13
C LEU A 237 -14.96 -24.34 -12.26
N GLY A 238 -14.77 -25.66 -12.18
CA GLY A 238 -15.65 -26.58 -11.45
C GLY A 238 -15.68 -26.38 -9.93
N ASN A 239 -14.96 -25.41 -9.38
CA ASN A 239 -14.84 -25.15 -7.96
C ASN A 239 -15.48 -23.82 -7.57
N ASN A 240 -16.69 -23.83 -6.98
CA ASN A 240 -17.34 -22.70 -6.28
C ASN A 240 -17.08 -21.33 -6.94
N LEU A 241 -17.49 -21.21 -8.21
CA LEU A 241 -17.36 -19.99 -8.97
C LEU A 241 -18.47 -19.01 -8.54
N LEU A 242 -18.09 -17.75 -8.38
CA LEU A 242 -19.00 -16.64 -8.19
C LEU A 242 -19.01 -15.79 -9.45
N VAL A 243 -20.16 -15.21 -9.76
CA VAL A 243 -20.37 -14.30 -10.88
C VAL A 243 -20.71 -12.91 -10.37
N LEU A 244 -20.21 -11.88 -11.05
CA LEU A 244 -20.53 -10.49 -10.79
C LEU A 244 -22.03 -10.25 -11.07
N ALA A 245 -22.78 -9.92 -10.03
CA ALA A 245 -24.21 -9.64 -10.12
C ALA A 245 -24.51 -8.15 -10.28
N ASP A 246 -23.78 -7.31 -9.55
CA ASP A 246 -23.97 -5.85 -9.59
C ASP A 246 -22.66 -5.12 -9.28
N GLU A 247 -22.55 -3.91 -9.80
CA GLU A 247 -21.43 -3.00 -9.59
C GLU A 247 -21.93 -1.60 -9.24
N ARG A 248 -21.50 -1.09 -8.09
CA ARG A 248 -21.81 0.26 -7.62
C ARG A 248 -20.55 1.10 -7.58
N LYS A 249 -20.58 2.22 -8.30
CA LYS A 249 -19.48 3.16 -8.40
C LYS A 249 -19.82 4.43 -7.64
N VAL A 250 -18.93 4.80 -6.71
CA VAL A 250 -18.94 6.10 -6.04
C VAL A 250 -17.67 6.83 -6.46
N LEU A 251 -17.83 7.81 -7.34
CA LEU A 251 -16.71 8.49 -7.98
C LEU A 251 -16.41 9.83 -7.30
N ASN A 252 -15.13 10.22 -7.32
CA ASN A 252 -14.66 11.52 -6.88
C ASN A 252 -15.08 11.88 -5.44
N TYR A 253 -15.00 10.92 -4.53
CA TYR A 253 -15.40 11.07 -3.15
C TYR A 253 -14.27 11.63 -2.29
N ILE A 254 -14.54 12.70 -1.54
CA ILE A 254 -13.51 13.46 -0.81
C ILE A 254 -13.17 12.84 0.55
N THR A 255 -11.89 12.91 0.95
CA THR A 255 -11.43 12.57 2.29
C THR A 255 -11.39 13.78 3.22
N GLU A 256 -11.48 13.52 4.52
CA GLU A 256 -11.48 14.56 5.56
C GLU A 256 -10.23 15.43 5.49
N LYS A 257 -10.43 16.74 5.58
CA LYS A 257 -9.35 17.72 5.68
C LYS A 257 -8.82 17.76 7.12
N LYS A 258 -7.71 17.08 7.41
CA LYS A 258 -7.03 17.21 8.71
C LYS A 258 -6.38 18.59 8.83
N GLN A 259 -6.50 19.17 10.01
CA GLN A 259 -6.00 20.51 10.31
C GLN A 259 -4.47 20.51 10.37
N ASN A 260 -3.85 21.58 9.86
CA ASN A 260 -2.41 21.76 9.97
C ASN A 260 -2.05 22.09 11.43
N SER A 261 -1.35 21.19 12.10
CA SER A 261 -0.71 21.47 13.39
C SER A 261 0.73 21.92 13.17
N LEU A 262 1.19 22.89 13.95
CA LEU A 262 2.61 23.21 14.06
C LEU A 262 3.17 22.51 15.31
N PRO A 263 4.04 21.51 15.14
CA PRO A 263 4.68 20.86 16.28
C PRO A 263 5.70 21.80 16.92
N LEU A 264 5.51 22.09 18.21
CA LEU A 264 6.50 22.75 19.06
C LEU A 264 7.34 21.71 19.78
N ASN A 265 8.64 21.97 19.86
CA ASN A 265 9.61 21.14 20.56
C ASN A 265 10.13 21.88 21.77
N PHE A 266 10.12 21.22 22.92
CA PHE A 266 10.80 21.66 24.13
C PHE A 266 11.79 20.59 24.57
N GLY A 267 13.06 20.93 24.68
CA GLY A 267 14.11 19.94 24.87
C GLY A 267 15.32 20.43 25.64
N TYR A 268 16.27 19.53 25.78
CA TYR A 268 17.56 19.77 26.39
C TYR A 268 18.65 19.23 25.46
N ALA A 269 19.66 20.05 25.17
CA ALA A 269 20.70 19.73 24.19
C ALA A 269 22.10 19.96 24.76
N THR A 270 23.06 19.28 24.14
CA THR A 270 24.49 19.46 24.34
C THR A 270 25.14 20.07 23.10
N ILE A 271 26.05 21.01 23.30
CA ILE A 271 26.84 21.66 22.26
C ILE A 271 28.32 21.45 22.60
N PRO A 272 29.04 20.60 21.87
CA PRO A 272 30.50 20.56 21.98
C PRO A 272 31.11 21.84 21.41
N ILE A 273 31.93 22.51 22.22
CA ILE A 273 32.80 23.60 21.79
C ILE A 273 34.20 23.05 21.61
N LYS A 274 34.62 22.93 20.36
CA LYS A 274 35.96 22.47 20.03
C LYS A 274 36.94 23.64 20.05
N ARG A 275 37.78 23.72 21.08
CA ARG A 275 38.93 24.64 21.14
C ARG A 275 40.23 23.95 20.68
N GLN A 276 40.50 22.71 21.09
CA GLN A 276 41.61 21.83 20.63
C GLN A 276 41.22 20.32 20.70
N LEU A 277 41.96 19.43 20.02
CA LEU A 277 41.63 17.97 19.91
C LEU A 277 41.45 17.24 21.26
N PHE A 278 42.08 17.72 22.33
CA PHE A 278 42.04 17.11 23.67
C PHE A 278 41.20 17.88 24.70
N SER A 279 40.60 19.02 24.33
CA SER A 279 39.84 19.90 25.25
C SER A 279 38.51 20.33 24.63
N THR A 280 37.62 19.35 24.42
CA THR A 280 36.23 19.64 24.03
C THR A 280 35.42 19.95 25.29
N GLU A 281 34.94 21.17 25.39
CA GLU A 281 33.97 21.57 26.41
C GLU A 281 32.56 21.26 25.92
N TYR A 282 31.66 20.87 26.81
CA TYR A 282 30.26 20.61 26.47
C TYR A 282 29.35 21.59 27.20
N LEU A 283 28.65 22.42 26.42
CA LEU A 283 27.60 23.26 26.95
C LEU A 283 26.28 22.49 26.97
N HIS A 284 25.46 22.75 27.98
CA HIS A 284 24.18 22.07 28.13
C HIS A 284 23.08 23.06 28.44
N GLY A 285 21.97 23.02 27.70
CA GLY A 285 20.89 23.97 27.93
C GLY A 285 19.54 23.54 27.39
N PRO A 286 18.46 24.09 27.97
CA PRO A 286 17.12 23.91 27.43
C PRO A 286 16.93 24.73 26.15
N TYR A 287 16.18 24.18 25.20
CA TYR A 287 15.82 24.85 23.95
C TYR A 287 14.33 24.68 23.64
N VAL A 288 13.82 25.62 22.86
CA VAL A 288 12.45 25.59 22.32
C VAL A 288 12.48 25.90 20.84
N GLY A 289 11.61 25.26 20.07
CA GLY A 289 11.51 25.51 18.64
C GLY A 289 10.28 24.89 18.02
N PHE A 290 10.25 24.90 16.70
CA PHE A 290 9.22 24.20 15.92
C PHE A 290 9.87 23.14 15.03
N SER A 291 9.08 22.16 14.61
CA SER A 291 9.50 21.16 13.62
C SER A 291 8.55 21.10 12.44
N VAL A 292 9.12 21.13 11.25
CA VAL A 292 8.40 20.89 10.00
C VAL A 292 8.63 19.42 9.61
N PRO A 293 7.60 18.56 9.63
CA PRO A 293 7.75 17.15 9.25
C PRO A 293 8.14 17.03 7.76
N LEU A 294 9.09 16.15 7.47
CA LEU A 294 9.57 15.90 6.09
C LEU A 294 8.70 14.90 5.33
N GLY A 295 7.79 14.21 6.03
CA GLY A 295 6.85 13.27 5.43
C GLY A 295 5.73 12.92 6.39
N ASN A 296 4.69 12.28 5.86
CA ASN A 296 3.60 11.76 6.68
C ASN A 296 3.90 10.30 7.08
N ARG A 297 3.89 10.04 8.40
CA ARG A 297 4.18 8.75 9.03
C ARG A 297 3.33 7.59 8.51
N ASN A 298 2.10 7.87 8.07
CA ASN A 298 1.21 6.84 7.56
C ASN A 298 1.58 6.36 6.15
N PHE A 299 2.44 7.10 5.44
CA PHE A 299 2.81 6.81 4.05
C PHE A 299 4.30 6.56 3.85
N THR A 300 5.19 7.07 4.72
CA THR A 300 6.64 6.92 4.58
C THR A 300 7.27 6.39 5.86
N LYS A 301 8.00 5.27 5.77
CA LYS A 301 8.59 4.59 6.93
C LYS A 301 9.70 5.43 7.60
N PHE A 302 10.61 6.01 6.81
CA PHE A 302 11.76 6.74 7.31
C PHE A 302 11.48 8.24 7.44
N LEU A 303 11.10 8.87 6.33
CA LEU A 303 10.82 10.32 6.30
C LEU A 303 9.61 10.73 7.15
N GLY A 304 8.70 9.79 7.43
CA GLY A 304 7.51 10.05 8.24
C GLY A 304 7.78 10.39 9.70
N ASN A 305 8.96 10.01 10.21
CA ASN A 305 9.42 10.38 11.55
C ASN A 305 10.49 11.50 11.52
N ALA A 306 10.97 11.88 10.33
CA ALA A 306 11.97 12.91 10.17
C ALA A 306 11.32 14.29 10.09
N SER A 307 11.99 15.31 10.64
CA SER A 307 11.57 16.70 10.55
C SER A 307 12.77 17.62 10.44
N PHE A 308 12.59 18.77 9.82
CA PHE A 308 13.49 19.90 10.02
C PHE A 308 13.07 20.64 11.29
N SER A 309 13.99 20.86 12.23
CA SER A 309 13.72 21.62 13.47
C SER A 309 14.58 22.86 13.54
N THR A 310 13.98 23.96 13.99
CA THR A 310 14.68 25.21 14.25
C THR A 310 14.06 25.92 15.44
N GLY A 311 14.86 26.71 16.15
CA GLY A 311 14.44 27.39 17.37
C GLY A 311 15.60 28.08 18.07
N ILE A 312 15.41 28.29 19.37
CA ILE A 312 16.31 29.09 20.21
C ILE A 312 16.62 28.34 21.50
N PHE A 313 17.82 28.53 22.02
CA PHE A 313 18.15 28.15 23.39
C PHE A 313 17.56 29.17 24.36
N LEU A 314 17.11 28.70 25.53
CA LEU A 314 16.48 29.56 26.54
C LEU A 314 17.50 30.18 27.51
N THR A 315 18.77 29.78 27.41
CA THR A 315 19.86 30.22 28.27
C THR A 315 21.06 30.64 27.43
N ASN A 316 21.73 31.70 27.88
CA ASN A 316 23.11 31.97 27.46
C ASN A 316 24.06 31.06 28.22
N PHE A 317 25.23 30.81 27.63
CA PHE A 317 26.22 29.92 28.21
C PHE A 317 27.45 30.68 28.63
N GLU A 318 28.21 30.12 29.56
CA GLU A 318 29.52 30.62 29.95
C GLU A 318 30.51 29.50 29.70
N ALA A 319 31.59 29.80 28.99
CA ALA A 319 32.69 28.87 28.81
C ALA A 319 33.50 28.74 30.10
N SER A 320 34.20 27.63 30.26
CA SER A 320 35.12 27.39 31.37
C SER A 320 36.26 28.43 31.45
N SER A 321 36.49 29.19 30.37
CA SER A 321 37.42 30.33 30.32
C SER A 321 36.84 31.66 30.83
N GLY A 322 35.56 31.71 31.20
CA GLY A 322 34.86 32.93 31.63
C GLY A 322 34.28 33.77 30.49
N GLU A 323 34.36 33.30 29.24
CA GLU A 323 33.74 33.97 28.09
C GLU A 323 32.23 33.75 28.06
N SER A 324 31.46 34.82 27.82
CA SER A 324 30.01 34.74 27.67
C SER A 324 29.65 34.36 26.24
N ILE A 325 28.79 33.35 26.10
CA ILE A 325 28.35 32.79 24.83
C ILE A 325 26.87 33.12 24.64
N LYS A 326 26.57 33.93 23.63
CA LYS A 326 25.24 34.47 23.33
C LYS A 326 24.87 34.23 21.87
N GLY A 327 23.62 34.49 21.49
CA GLY A 327 23.23 34.55 20.08
C GLY A 327 23.31 35.96 19.50
N ASP A 328 23.51 36.04 18.18
CA ASP A 328 23.72 37.31 17.47
C ASP A 328 22.44 38.14 17.31
N LEU A 329 21.35 37.53 16.84
CA LEU A 329 20.14 38.27 16.48
C LEU A 329 19.29 38.70 17.68
N ILE A 330 19.01 37.78 18.60
CA ILE A 330 18.03 37.98 19.69
C ILE A 330 18.68 37.86 21.08
N GLY A 331 20.01 37.85 21.15
CA GLY A 331 20.74 37.64 22.40
C GLY A 331 20.66 36.22 22.95
N LEU A 332 20.07 35.28 22.21
CA LEU A 332 19.94 33.85 22.54
C LEU A 332 20.41 32.99 21.35
N PRO A 333 21.17 31.91 21.59
CA PRO A 333 21.63 31.01 20.52
C PRO A 333 20.50 30.44 19.67
N ILE A 334 20.68 30.47 18.35
CA ILE A 334 19.70 29.95 17.36
C ILE A 334 20.20 28.62 16.82
N TYR A 335 19.31 27.64 16.70
CA TYR A 335 19.64 26.33 16.16
C TYR A 335 18.81 25.98 14.92
N ALA A 336 19.40 25.13 14.07
CA ALA A 336 18.73 24.47 12.96
C ALA A 336 19.28 23.05 12.82
N GLY A 337 18.40 22.08 12.57
CA GLY A 337 18.80 20.68 12.52
C GLY A 337 17.74 19.74 11.98
N LEU A 338 18.11 18.46 11.94
CA LEU A 338 17.22 17.35 11.63
C LEU A 338 16.80 16.67 12.92
N GLY A 339 15.50 16.54 13.09
CA GLY A 339 14.86 15.81 14.17
C GLY A 339 14.34 14.47 13.70
N TYR A 340 14.50 13.43 14.51
CA TYR A 340 13.91 12.11 14.30
C TYR A 340 13.05 11.72 15.49
N LYS A 341 11.79 11.39 15.23
CA LYS A 341 10.83 10.98 16.25
C LYS A 341 11.06 9.51 16.62
N VAL A 342 11.51 9.27 17.85
CA VAL A 342 11.87 7.93 18.36
C VAL A 342 10.66 7.27 19.05
N PHE A 343 9.82 8.06 19.72
CA PHE A 343 8.57 7.62 20.36
C PHE A 343 7.42 8.60 20.08
N GLN A 344 6.22 8.34 20.60
CA GLN A 344 5.03 9.16 20.34
C GLN A 344 5.21 10.67 20.64
N VAL A 345 6.06 11.02 21.61
CA VAL A 345 6.35 12.42 21.99
C VAL A 345 7.85 12.75 22.01
N PHE A 346 8.74 11.77 22.01
CA PHE A 346 10.18 12.00 22.10
C PHE A 346 10.83 12.12 20.72
N ARG A 347 11.64 13.16 20.56
CA ARG A 347 12.48 13.41 19.37
C ARG A 347 13.93 13.52 19.77
N PHE A 348 14.78 13.03 18.87
CA PHE A 348 16.20 13.26 18.88
C PHE A 348 16.57 14.25 17.78
N ASN A 349 17.24 15.34 18.13
CA ASN A 349 17.61 16.41 17.21
C ASN A 349 19.12 16.49 17.09
N ILE A 350 19.62 16.54 15.87
CA ILE A 350 21.03 16.82 15.56
C ILE A 350 21.06 17.97 14.55
N GLY A 351 21.97 18.92 14.75
CA GLY A 351 22.17 19.99 13.78
C GLY A 351 23.31 20.90 14.17
N ALA A 352 23.14 22.18 13.86
CA ALA A 352 24.09 23.22 14.20
C ALA A 352 23.43 24.37 14.98
N VAL A 353 24.23 25.02 15.82
CA VAL A 353 23.86 26.18 16.62
C VAL A 353 24.80 27.31 16.28
N MET A 354 24.23 28.49 16.07
CA MET A 354 24.97 29.72 15.88
C MET A 354 25.21 30.38 17.24
N LEU A 355 26.49 30.60 17.56
CA LEU A 355 26.97 31.14 18.82
C LEU A 355 27.89 32.34 18.54
N ASN A 356 27.80 33.36 19.37
CA ASN A 356 28.79 34.43 19.46
C ASN A 356 29.54 34.29 20.77
N MET A 357 30.86 34.39 20.72
CA MET A 357 31.71 34.43 21.91
C MET A 357 32.25 35.84 22.06
N ASP A 358 32.02 36.44 23.23
CA ASP A 358 32.62 37.71 23.60
C ASP A 358 33.99 37.42 24.23
N GLU A 359 35.09 37.76 23.53
CA GLU A 359 36.44 37.62 24.08
C GLU A 359 36.65 38.56 25.27
N VAL A 360 37.22 38.03 26.36
CA VAL A 360 37.54 38.82 27.56
C VAL A 360 38.61 39.87 27.20
N GLY A 361 38.18 41.13 27.04
CA GLY A 361 39.05 42.29 26.80
C GLY A 361 39.21 42.73 25.33
N GLY A 362 38.47 42.14 24.39
CA GLY A 362 38.48 42.51 22.96
C GLY A 362 37.16 43.11 22.47
N THR A 363 37.20 43.92 21.40
CA THR A 363 36.01 44.50 20.73
C THR A 363 35.47 43.65 19.57
N GLY A 364 36.04 42.46 19.33
CA GLY A 364 35.67 41.58 18.24
C GLY A 364 34.55 40.61 18.60
N ARG A 365 33.43 40.65 17.88
CA ARG A 365 32.40 39.60 17.91
C ARG A 365 32.74 38.56 16.84
N GLN A 366 33.01 37.32 17.25
CA GLN A 366 33.18 36.21 16.33
C GLN A 366 31.99 35.26 16.41
N THR A 367 31.36 35.01 15.26
CA THR A 367 30.26 34.05 15.12
C THR A 367 30.80 32.67 14.77
N TYR A 368 30.40 31.68 15.57
CA TYR A 368 30.76 30.28 15.42
C TYR A 368 29.52 29.45 15.13
N ILE A 369 29.70 28.42 14.31
CA ILE A 369 28.71 27.38 14.08
C ILE A 369 29.23 26.10 14.71
N GLN A 370 28.53 25.62 15.73
CA GLN A 370 28.89 24.40 16.45
C GLN A 370 27.82 23.33 16.25
N PRO A 371 28.19 22.04 16.15
CA PRO A 371 27.19 20.98 16.10
C PRO A 371 26.45 20.89 17.44
N PHE A 372 25.21 20.41 17.44
CA PHE A 372 24.50 20.05 18.66
C PHE A 372 23.79 18.72 18.52
N ALA A 373 23.54 18.10 19.67
CA ALA A 373 22.66 16.94 19.79
C ALA A 373 21.74 17.14 20.99
N GLY A 374 20.46 16.81 20.87
CA GLY A 374 19.49 17.00 21.95
C GLY A 374 18.28 16.10 21.89
N LEU A 375 17.59 16.02 23.01
CA LEU A 375 16.30 15.32 23.14
C LEU A 375 15.20 16.36 23.38
N SER A 376 14.05 16.21 22.72
CA SER A 376 12.89 17.08 22.94
C SER A 376 11.59 16.30 23.06
N LEU A 377 10.63 16.92 23.76
CA LEU A 377 9.22 16.59 23.74
C LEU A 377 8.53 17.42 22.65
N GLU A 378 7.76 16.76 21.79
CA GLU A 378 6.94 17.39 20.76
C GLU A 378 5.49 17.56 21.23
N PHE A 379 4.95 18.76 21.08
CA PHE A 379 3.55 19.09 21.30
C PHE A 379 2.96 19.73 20.05
N ASN A 380 1.85 19.19 19.56
CA ASN A 380 1.17 19.74 18.38
C ASN A 380 0.28 20.90 18.81
N LEU A 381 0.65 22.12 18.39
CA LEU A 381 -0.21 23.29 18.54
C LEU A 381 -1.08 23.46 17.30
N TRP A 382 -2.38 23.53 17.54
CA TRP A 382 -3.33 23.84 16.49
C TRP A 382 -3.22 25.32 16.12
N LEU A 383 -2.83 25.60 14.89
CA LEU A 383 -2.88 26.95 14.35
C LEU A 383 -4.24 27.13 13.69
N GLY A 384 -5.14 27.84 14.36
CA GLY A 384 -6.44 28.26 13.84
C GLY A 384 -6.33 29.30 12.72
N LEU A 385 -5.48 29.06 11.73
CA LEU A 385 -5.36 29.89 10.55
C LEU A 385 -6.65 29.76 9.75
N LYS A 386 -7.48 30.81 9.82
CA LYS A 386 -8.72 30.96 9.07
C LYS A 386 -8.45 30.63 7.60
N ASN A 387 -9.01 29.53 7.09
CA ASN A 387 -8.92 29.13 5.68
C ASN A 387 -9.27 30.35 4.81
N ARG A 388 -8.30 30.93 4.11
CA ARG A 388 -8.62 31.70 2.90
C ARG A 388 -9.03 30.67 1.84
N ARG A 389 -10.22 30.89 1.29
CA ARG A 389 -10.94 30.05 0.34
C ARG A 389 -10.09 29.61 -0.83
#